data_AF-A0A7V8N1T3-F1
#
_entry.id   AF-A0A7V8N1T3-F1
#
_cell.length_a   1.000
_cell.length_b   1.000
_cell.length_c   1.000
_cell.angle_alpha   90.00
_cell.angle_beta   90.00
_cell.angle_gamma   90.00
#
_symmetry.space_group_name_H-M   'P 1'
#
loop_
_entity.id
_entity.type
_entity.pdbx_description
1 polymer ?
#
loop_
_entity_poly.entity_id
_entity_poly.type
_entity_poly.pdbx_seq_one_letter_code
_entity_poly.pdbx_strand_id
1 'polypeptide(L)'
;MSVNSPPIQVSSGTIRFISPKKLHAEILDASGNVKNKATAVFNTSDQMGGRMRFTNATIRGWTDTNDSRYNPNFTKTFKVLEIRENSSIADNSGRLDKNVFPNTTREFKLEGSGVGEVKINYIDQNGNKVGDTDMTLVDNVNFVGQSFNLATKEFAIDKMPAGYKWAIDEQVYSGAPQGSNGQPDGDSATDNDNGDSFGQANYAIVPMDNETYTYNIYVYTDANPNVTYTYVDPFTGAEIASDKATIGSEQVGKLTPAHIGNTIDWTDAFYTQTNIPTGYTYVPSNLLPSTVTQPTKTTITDATTPIDVPIYIYDLSYKGAVALSSVPDINFGSQLISPKSRGKMYAAAFTNELVVNDYRRATKDGWNLTVQQSQPLTSTDKKTVLKDTLFFREKDGGVLASLESGAPQLVYEHQSQSGKGMLETVKPTSNWYKAVDGAGFYLQDNGKLKEGDYETVLTWTLTAGPKI
;
A
#
# COMPACT_ATOMS: atom_id res chain seq x y z
N MET A 1 -26.47 67.24 36.90
CA MET A 1 -26.20 65.97 37.62
C MET A 1 -24.70 65.83 37.78
N SER A 2 -24.18 65.89 39.01
CA SER A 2 -22.77 65.57 39.27
C SER A 2 -22.63 64.06 39.18
N VAL A 3 -21.98 63.56 38.14
CA VAL A 3 -21.64 62.14 38.05
C VAL A 3 -20.49 61.91 39.04
N ASN A 4 -20.81 61.43 40.23
CA ASN A 4 -19.85 61.08 41.29
C ASN A 4 -19.36 59.64 41.17
N SER A 5 -19.81 58.91 40.17
CA SER A 5 -19.43 57.52 39.92
C SER A 5 -18.67 57.42 38.60
N PRO A 6 -17.73 56.47 38.47
CA PRO A 6 -17.07 56.18 37.21
C PRO A 6 -18.08 55.92 36.10
N PRO A 7 -17.87 56.47 34.88
CA PRO A 7 -18.80 56.33 33.77
C PRO A 7 -18.89 54.91 33.26
N ILE A 8 -17.83 54.11 33.42
CA ILE A 8 -17.82 52.72 33.01
C ILE A 8 -17.70 51.84 34.26
N GLN A 9 -18.70 50.98 34.47
CA GLN A 9 -18.82 50.14 35.65
C GLN A 9 -18.98 48.69 35.22
N VAL A 10 -18.08 47.83 35.70
CA VAL A 10 -18.16 46.38 35.50
C VAL A 10 -18.41 45.74 36.85
N SER A 11 -19.68 45.61 37.23
CA SER A 11 -20.08 44.95 38.47
C SER A 11 -19.94 43.44 38.36
N SER A 12 -20.27 42.83 37.22
CA SER A 12 -20.08 41.40 36.96
C SER A 12 -19.70 41.15 35.50
N GLY A 13 -19.04 40.02 35.24
CA GLY A 13 -18.52 39.68 33.90
C GLY A 13 -17.26 40.44 33.52
N THR A 14 -16.91 40.39 32.23
CA THR A 14 -15.65 40.96 31.73
C THR A 14 -15.87 41.80 30.49
N ILE A 15 -15.41 43.07 30.51
CA ILE A 15 -15.24 43.84 29.28
C ILE A 15 -13.85 43.55 28.73
N ARG A 16 -13.76 43.11 27.47
CA ARG A 16 -12.49 42.78 26.81
C ARG A 16 -12.27 43.63 25.58
N PHE A 17 -11.09 44.23 25.48
CA PHE A 17 -10.58 44.89 24.29
C PHE A 17 -9.34 44.12 23.83
N ILE A 18 -9.34 43.66 22.58
CA ILE A 18 -8.27 42.85 22.01
C ILE A 18 -7.50 43.70 21.02
N SER A 19 -6.20 43.92 21.27
CA SER A 19 -5.29 44.73 20.42
C SER A 19 -5.94 46.01 19.89
N PRO A 20 -6.43 46.90 20.77
CA PRO A 20 -7.09 48.13 20.32
C PRO A 20 -6.09 49.01 19.56
N LYS A 21 -6.38 49.31 18.28
CA LYS A 21 -5.52 50.21 17.49
C LYS A 21 -5.31 51.55 18.18
N LYS A 22 -6.42 52.19 18.58
CA LYS A 22 -6.46 53.38 19.42
C LYS A 22 -7.73 53.34 20.27
N LEU A 23 -7.59 53.51 21.58
CA LEU A 23 -8.71 53.77 22.48
C LEU A 23 -8.33 54.95 23.38
N HIS A 24 -9.19 55.94 23.48
CA HIS A 24 -9.02 57.06 24.41
C HIS A 24 -10.31 57.19 25.18
N ALA A 25 -10.21 57.19 26.51
CA ALA A 25 -11.33 57.55 27.35
C ALA A 25 -10.89 58.55 28.40
N GLU A 26 -11.75 59.52 28.62
CA GLU A 26 -11.56 60.65 29.51
C GLU A 26 -12.90 61.05 30.11
N ILE A 27 -12.85 61.67 31.28
CA ILE A 27 -14.03 62.30 31.88
C ILE A 27 -13.94 63.79 31.60
N LEU A 28 -14.94 64.34 30.91
CA LEU A 28 -15.06 65.77 30.66
C LEU A 28 -15.94 66.47 31.70
N ASP A 29 -15.60 67.71 32.03
CA ASP A 29 -16.44 68.62 32.80
C ASP A 29 -17.52 69.28 31.91
N ALA A 30 -18.41 70.06 32.51
CA ALA A 30 -19.48 70.73 31.79
C ALA A 30 -18.99 71.76 30.74
N SER A 31 -17.70 72.14 30.79
CA SER A 31 -17.06 73.04 29.84
C SER A 31 -16.27 72.29 28.76
N GLY A 32 -16.30 70.95 28.76
CA GLY A 32 -15.59 70.12 27.81
C GLY A 32 -14.10 69.91 28.12
N ASN A 33 -13.63 70.29 29.32
CA ASN A 33 -12.24 70.05 29.73
C ASN A 33 -12.12 68.74 30.51
N VAL A 34 -10.96 68.08 30.46
CA VAL A 34 -10.72 66.89 31.29
C VAL A 34 -10.90 67.24 32.78
N LYS A 35 -11.77 66.49 33.45
CA LYS A 35 -12.21 66.77 34.81
C LYS A 35 -11.04 66.72 35.79
N ASN A 36 -10.77 67.85 36.43
CA ASN A 36 -9.76 67.95 37.48
C ASN A 36 -10.30 67.42 38.81
N LYS A 37 -9.99 66.14 39.08
CA LYS A 37 -10.06 65.38 40.36
C LYS A 37 -11.21 64.35 40.55
N ALA A 38 -10.81 63.27 41.21
CA ALA A 38 -11.55 62.37 42.11
C ALA A 38 -12.54 61.35 41.52
N THR A 39 -12.69 61.23 40.20
CA THR A 39 -13.52 60.18 39.62
C THR A 39 -12.68 59.35 38.65
N ALA A 40 -12.57 58.05 38.93
CA ALA A 40 -11.96 57.10 38.01
C ALA A 40 -12.81 57.01 36.73
N VAL A 41 -12.18 56.78 35.58
CA VAL A 41 -12.87 56.50 34.31
C VAL A 41 -13.52 55.11 34.31
N PHE A 42 -13.00 54.17 35.10
CA PHE A 42 -13.58 52.85 35.32
C PHE A 42 -13.71 52.48 36.79
N ASN A 43 -14.72 51.67 37.08
CA ASN A 43 -14.82 50.88 38.30
C ASN A 43 -15.10 49.41 37.96
N THR A 44 -14.48 48.48 38.69
CA THR A 44 -14.75 47.04 38.58
C THR A 44 -15.03 46.48 39.98
N SER A 45 -15.87 45.46 40.14
CA SER A 45 -16.08 44.80 41.44
C SER A 45 -15.49 43.39 41.47
N ASP A 46 -14.43 43.17 42.24
CA ASP A 46 -13.80 41.85 42.38
C ASP A 46 -14.71 40.86 43.09
N GLN A 47 -15.47 41.34 44.06
CA GLN A 47 -16.42 40.52 44.82
C GLN A 47 -17.52 39.91 43.94
N MET A 48 -17.88 40.59 42.86
CA MET A 48 -18.91 40.17 41.91
C MET A 48 -18.33 39.65 40.58
N GLY A 49 -17.00 39.48 40.51
CA GLY A 49 -16.31 38.94 39.34
C GLY A 49 -16.17 39.92 38.17
N GLY A 50 -16.40 41.22 38.38
CA GLY A 50 -16.23 42.27 37.40
C GLY A 50 -14.77 42.48 37.01
N ARG A 51 -14.44 42.40 35.73
CA ARG A 51 -13.08 42.56 35.20
C ARG A 51 -13.06 43.42 33.95
N MET A 52 -11.93 44.08 33.71
CA MET A 52 -11.66 44.68 32.41
C MET A 52 -10.32 44.16 31.89
N ARG A 53 -10.28 43.73 30.63
CA ARG A 53 -9.08 43.10 30.06
C ARG A 53 -8.70 43.76 28.74
N PHE A 54 -7.45 44.19 28.65
CA PHE A 54 -6.81 44.68 27.44
C PHE A 54 -5.73 43.70 27.00
N THR A 55 -5.49 43.58 25.70
CA THR A 55 -4.34 42.82 25.19
C THR A 55 -3.56 43.62 24.15
N ASN A 56 -2.26 43.33 24.03
CA ASN A 56 -1.33 43.85 23.02
C ASN A 56 -1.45 45.36 22.81
N ALA A 57 -1.12 46.10 23.86
CA ALA A 57 -1.18 47.55 23.83
C ALA A 57 -0.17 48.20 24.78
N THR A 58 0.06 49.48 24.55
CA THR A 58 0.66 50.38 25.52
C THR A 58 -0.43 51.26 26.10
N ILE A 59 -0.58 51.23 27.43
CA ILE A 59 -1.42 52.18 28.15
C ILE A 59 -0.60 53.38 28.60
N ARG A 60 -1.16 54.56 28.41
CA ARG A 60 -0.71 55.83 29.00
C ARG A 60 -1.87 56.38 29.79
N GLY A 61 -1.67 56.69 31.07
CA GLY A 61 -2.76 57.16 31.92
C GLY A 61 -2.39 58.36 32.75
N TRP A 62 -3.41 59.16 33.04
CA TRP A 62 -3.33 60.38 33.83
C TRP A 62 -4.22 60.26 35.05
N THR A 63 -3.71 60.68 36.19
CA THR A 63 -4.31 60.55 37.52
C THR A 63 -4.29 61.88 38.29
N ASP A 64 -3.43 62.82 37.91
CA ASP A 64 -3.19 64.06 38.65
C ASP A 64 -4.07 65.23 38.16
N THR A 65 -3.52 66.42 37.85
CA THR A 65 -4.23 67.56 37.22
C THR A 65 -3.89 67.73 35.74
N ASN A 66 -2.92 67.00 35.20
CA ASN A 66 -2.49 67.02 33.80
C ASN A 66 -3.27 66.02 32.95
N ASP A 67 -3.57 66.38 31.71
CA ASP A 67 -4.26 65.51 30.74
C ASP A 67 -3.32 65.08 29.61
N SER A 68 -3.86 64.41 28.59
CA SER A 68 -3.07 63.90 27.47
C SER A 68 -2.34 64.91 26.59
N ARG A 69 -2.44 66.22 26.89
CA ARG A 69 -1.54 67.24 26.35
C ARG A 69 -0.16 67.23 27.00
N TYR A 70 0.00 66.55 28.14
CA TYR A 70 1.22 66.46 28.94
C TYR A 70 1.64 65.01 29.16
N ASN A 71 2.82 64.82 29.79
CA ASN A 71 3.34 63.48 30.08
C ASN A 71 2.38 62.67 30.96
N PRO A 72 2.17 61.38 30.66
CA PRO A 72 1.33 60.51 31.47
C PRO A 72 1.95 60.24 32.84
N ASN A 73 1.09 60.04 33.84
CA ASN A 73 1.52 59.65 35.18
C ASN A 73 2.02 58.20 35.23
N PHE A 74 1.53 57.34 34.34
CA PHE A 74 2.03 55.98 34.17
C PHE A 74 1.99 55.59 32.70
N THR A 75 2.96 54.78 32.30
CA THR A 75 3.00 54.14 30.98
C THR A 75 3.38 52.69 31.15
N LYS A 76 2.67 51.79 30.47
CA LYS A 76 2.99 50.36 30.50
C LYS A 76 2.62 49.70 29.18
N THR A 77 3.58 49.02 28.57
CA THR A 77 3.34 48.08 27.48
C THR A 77 3.08 46.70 28.07
N PHE A 78 2.10 45.99 27.52
CA PHE A 78 1.67 44.67 27.99
C PHE A 78 1.09 43.84 26.83
N LYS A 79 1.21 42.52 26.95
CA LYS A 79 0.47 41.53 26.16
C LYS A 79 -0.91 41.32 26.73
N VAL A 80 -1.04 41.29 28.06
CA VAL A 80 -2.33 41.22 28.75
C VAL A 80 -2.31 42.20 29.92
N LEU A 81 -3.35 43.02 30.05
CA LEU A 81 -3.61 43.82 31.23
C LEU A 81 -5.01 43.53 31.72
N GLU A 82 -5.13 43.00 32.92
CA GLU A 82 -6.42 42.81 33.59
C GLU A 82 -6.56 43.82 34.73
N ILE A 83 -7.57 44.68 34.66
CA ILE A 83 -7.94 45.64 35.70
C ILE A 83 -8.96 45.00 36.64
N ARG A 84 -8.73 45.25 37.93
CA ARG A 84 -9.47 44.78 39.10
C ARG A 84 -9.81 45.96 40.02
N GLU A 85 -10.67 45.72 41.00
CA GLU A 85 -11.38 46.73 41.81
C GLU A 85 -10.51 47.85 42.39
N ASN A 86 -9.19 47.64 42.58
CA ASN A 86 -8.24 48.71 42.93
C ASN A 86 -6.78 48.44 42.46
N SER A 87 -6.60 47.71 41.36
CA SER A 87 -5.28 47.26 40.91
C SER A 87 -5.34 46.70 39.49
N SER A 88 -4.19 46.34 38.92
CA SER A 88 -4.16 45.54 37.71
C SER A 88 -3.15 44.40 37.79
N ILE A 89 -3.26 43.45 36.86
CA ILE A 89 -2.27 42.40 36.62
C ILE A 89 -1.84 42.53 35.17
N ALA A 90 -0.54 42.75 34.95
CA ALA A 90 0.05 42.70 33.62
C ALA A 90 0.70 41.33 33.36
N ASP A 91 0.58 40.86 32.12
CA ASP A 91 1.28 39.72 31.53
C ASP A 91 1.20 38.43 32.35
N ASN A 92 0.03 38.20 32.96
CA ASN A 92 -0.24 37.05 33.82
C ASN A 92 0.81 36.84 34.93
N SER A 93 1.49 37.91 35.37
CA SER A 93 2.53 37.86 36.41
C SER A 93 2.05 37.33 37.76
N GLY A 94 0.73 37.15 37.95
CA GLY A 94 0.11 36.75 39.20
C GLY A 94 0.23 37.79 40.31
N ARG A 95 0.85 38.94 40.03
CA ARG A 95 1.09 40.02 40.98
C ARG A 95 0.19 41.21 40.66
N LEU A 96 -0.51 41.68 41.68
CA LEU A 96 -1.28 42.92 41.59
C LEU A 96 -0.32 44.12 41.62
N ASP A 97 -0.40 44.95 40.60
CA ASP A 97 0.27 46.23 40.52
C ASP A 97 -0.76 47.35 40.68
N LYS A 98 -0.59 48.15 41.74
CA LYS A 98 -1.47 49.29 42.02
C LYS A 98 -1.06 50.55 41.26
N ASN A 99 0.13 50.57 40.66
CA ASN A 99 0.66 51.69 39.90
C ASN A 99 0.31 51.59 38.42
N VAL A 100 -0.02 50.39 37.94
CA VAL A 100 -0.56 50.17 36.60
C VAL A 100 -2.08 50.26 36.72
N PHE A 101 -2.66 51.34 36.19
CA PHE A 101 -4.09 51.65 36.25
C PHE A 101 -4.68 51.78 37.68
N PRO A 102 -4.25 52.78 38.47
CA PRO A 102 -4.85 53.05 39.76
C PRO A 102 -6.34 53.46 39.64
N ASN A 103 -7.09 53.29 40.73
CA ASN A 103 -8.50 53.72 40.86
C ASN A 103 -8.70 55.24 40.83
N THR A 104 -7.66 56.02 40.57
CA THR A 104 -7.68 57.47 40.34
C THR A 104 -7.47 57.83 38.87
N THR A 105 -7.34 56.84 37.98
CA THR A 105 -7.15 57.07 36.54
C THR A 105 -8.39 57.75 35.96
N ARG A 106 -8.25 59.01 35.56
CA ARG A 106 -9.35 59.85 35.03
C ARG A 106 -9.35 59.92 33.50
N GLU A 107 -8.20 59.64 32.91
CA GLU A 107 -7.97 59.59 31.47
C GLU A 107 -6.93 58.52 31.18
N PHE A 108 -7.12 57.77 30.10
CA PHE A 108 -6.07 56.93 29.55
C PHE A 108 -6.21 56.81 28.04
N LYS A 109 -5.08 56.52 27.40
CA LYS A 109 -4.97 56.15 26.00
C LYS A 109 -4.35 54.77 25.90
N LEU A 110 -4.89 53.96 25.00
CA LEU A 110 -4.30 52.72 24.53
C LEU A 110 -3.90 52.90 23.08
N GLU A 111 -2.68 52.47 22.79
CA GLU A 111 -2.15 52.33 21.44
C GLU A 111 -1.79 50.87 21.25
N GLY A 112 -2.26 50.25 20.17
CA GLY A 112 -1.97 48.85 19.87
C GLY A 112 -0.47 48.61 19.81
N SER A 113 -0.01 47.50 20.37
CA SER A 113 1.35 47.01 20.14
C SER A 113 1.40 46.22 18.83
N GLY A 114 2.57 45.68 18.50
CA GLY A 114 2.75 44.89 17.28
C GLY A 114 1.87 43.65 17.21
N VAL A 115 1.86 43.05 16.03
CA VAL A 115 1.16 41.79 15.73
C VAL A 115 2.15 40.63 15.66
N GLY A 116 1.65 39.40 15.81
CA GLY A 116 2.48 38.21 15.68
C GLY A 116 2.84 37.88 14.23
N GLU A 117 3.29 36.65 14.00
CA GLU A 117 3.69 36.16 12.68
C GLU A 117 2.68 35.18 12.08
N VAL A 118 2.46 35.25 10.77
CA VAL A 118 1.68 34.25 10.03
C VAL A 118 2.60 33.54 9.03
N LYS A 119 2.69 32.22 9.17
CA LYS A 119 3.47 31.35 8.29
C LYS A 119 2.54 30.46 7.47
N ILE A 120 2.93 30.21 6.23
CA ILE A 120 2.18 29.40 5.29
C ILE A 120 3.09 28.29 4.79
N ASN A 121 2.67 27.04 4.97
CA ASN A 121 3.30 25.89 4.33
C ASN A 121 2.49 25.47 3.10
N TYR A 122 3.19 25.08 2.04
CA TYR A 122 2.59 24.37 0.91
C TYR A 122 2.81 22.88 1.08
N ILE A 123 1.72 22.13 1.14
CA ILE A 123 1.72 20.68 1.36
C ILE A 123 1.22 19.98 0.09
N ASP A 124 2.01 19.05 -0.45
CA ASP A 124 1.62 18.32 -1.67
C ASP A 124 0.51 17.29 -1.41
N GLN A 125 0.01 16.69 -2.49
CA GLN A 125 -1.04 15.67 -2.45
C GLN A 125 -0.63 14.37 -1.74
N ASN A 126 0.64 14.22 -1.33
CA ASN A 126 1.16 13.10 -0.56
C ASN A 126 1.44 13.46 0.91
N GLY A 127 1.16 14.70 1.32
CA GLY A 127 1.38 15.20 2.68
C GLY A 127 2.79 15.75 2.95
N ASN A 128 3.62 15.92 1.92
CA ASN A 128 4.98 16.47 2.08
C ASN A 128 4.97 18.00 2.02
N LYS A 129 5.75 18.66 2.89
CA LYS A 129 6.00 20.11 2.76
C LYS A 129 6.92 20.36 1.56
N VAL A 130 6.41 21.06 0.55
CA VAL A 130 7.12 21.36 -0.72
C VAL A 130 7.54 22.82 -0.83
N GLY A 131 7.10 23.66 0.09
CA GLY A 131 7.56 25.03 0.23
C GLY A 131 6.91 25.75 1.39
N ASP A 132 7.31 26.99 1.61
CA ASP A 132 6.76 27.88 2.60
C ASP A 132 6.92 29.35 2.22
N THR A 133 6.10 30.18 2.83
CA THR A 133 6.19 31.64 2.74
C THR A 133 5.64 32.28 4.00
N ASP A 134 6.04 33.53 4.24
CA ASP A 134 5.51 34.34 5.35
C ASP A 134 4.50 35.34 4.80
N MET A 135 3.40 35.52 5.53
CA MET A 135 2.48 36.61 5.28
C MET A 135 2.99 37.85 6.01
N THR A 136 3.30 38.91 5.26
CA THR A 136 3.80 40.16 5.85
C THR A 136 2.68 40.88 6.60
N LEU A 137 2.87 41.04 7.90
CA LEU A 137 1.99 41.83 8.76
C LEU A 137 2.72 43.11 9.19
N VAL A 138 1.97 44.20 9.30
CA VAL A 138 2.48 45.54 9.60
C VAL A 138 1.81 46.08 10.85
N ASP A 139 2.64 46.40 11.85
CA ASP A 139 2.21 47.03 13.09
C ASP A 139 1.41 48.32 12.82
N ASN A 140 0.36 48.54 13.61
CA ASN A 140 -0.57 49.67 13.48
C ASN A 140 -1.45 49.69 12.20
N VAL A 141 -1.16 48.86 11.20
CA VAL A 141 -2.02 48.63 10.03
C VAL A 141 -2.93 47.43 10.29
N ASN A 142 -2.33 46.32 10.72
CA ASN A 142 -3.04 45.10 11.11
C ASN A 142 -3.50 45.14 12.57
N PHE A 143 -4.43 44.26 12.92
CA PHE A 143 -4.88 44.07 14.30
C PHE A 143 -5.14 42.59 14.57
N VAL A 144 -4.92 42.15 15.81
CA VAL A 144 -5.14 40.76 16.22
C VAL A 144 -6.59 40.35 15.95
N GLY A 145 -6.79 39.14 15.42
CA GLY A 145 -8.11 38.65 15.04
C GLY A 145 -8.57 39.12 13.66
N GLN A 146 -7.82 40.00 13.00
CA GLN A 146 -8.08 40.35 11.60
C GLN A 146 -7.94 39.08 10.74
N SER A 147 -8.96 38.82 9.92
CA SER A 147 -8.93 37.72 8.96
C SER A 147 -8.42 38.18 7.60
N PHE A 148 -7.59 37.35 6.99
CA PHE A 148 -7.06 37.52 5.64
C PHE A 148 -7.42 36.33 4.77
N ASN A 149 -7.96 36.60 3.57
CA ASN A 149 -8.20 35.55 2.58
C ASN A 149 -6.86 35.08 2.00
N LEU A 150 -6.61 33.78 2.03
CA LEU A 150 -5.42 33.13 1.49
C LEU A 150 -5.62 32.66 0.04
N ALA A 151 -6.87 32.48 -0.42
CA ALA A 151 -7.21 32.17 -1.81
C ALA A 151 -7.09 33.42 -2.71
N THR A 152 -5.91 34.02 -2.72
CA THR A 152 -5.57 35.22 -3.51
C THR A 152 -4.44 34.91 -4.47
N LYS A 153 -4.26 35.75 -5.50
CA LYS A 153 -3.16 35.60 -6.46
C LYS A 153 -1.79 35.49 -5.79
N GLU A 154 -1.58 36.24 -4.71
CA GLU A 154 -0.31 36.26 -3.98
C GLU A 154 0.09 34.85 -3.52
N PHE A 155 -0.79 34.14 -2.81
CA PHE A 155 -0.47 32.81 -2.28
C PHE A 155 -0.81 31.66 -3.23
N ALA A 156 -1.82 31.83 -4.09
CA ALA A 156 -2.22 30.79 -5.03
C ALA A 156 -1.36 30.73 -6.30
N ILE A 157 -0.58 31.76 -6.60
CA ILE A 157 0.24 31.84 -7.82
C ILE A 157 1.64 32.40 -7.53
N ASP A 158 1.73 33.62 -6.98
CA ASP A 158 3.00 34.35 -6.96
C ASP A 158 4.02 33.79 -5.93
N LYS A 159 3.53 33.26 -4.81
CA LYS A 159 4.34 32.64 -3.73
C LYS A 159 4.33 31.12 -3.76
N MET A 160 3.49 30.50 -4.58
CA MET A 160 3.40 29.06 -4.68
C MET A 160 4.68 28.47 -5.32
N PRO A 161 5.19 27.34 -4.83
CA PRO A 161 6.27 26.63 -5.50
C PRO A 161 5.95 26.32 -6.97
N ALA A 162 6.93 26.46 -7.85
CA ALA A 162 6.75 26.21 -9.29
C ALA A 162 6.35 24.75 -9.56
N GLY A 163 5.48 24.52 -10.55
CA GLY A 163 5.00 23.19 -10.94
C GLY A 163 3.81 22.68 -10.11
N TYR A 164 3.31 23.49 -9.18
CA TYR A 164 2.14 23.20 -8.37
C TYR A 164 0.93 24.07 -8.71
N LYS A 165 -0.24 23.59 -8.34
CA LYS A 165 -1.55 24.22 -8.45
C LYS A 165 -2.28 24.11 -7.11
N TRP A 166 -3.16 25.07 -6.83
CA TRP A 166 -4.02 25.04 -5.64
C TRP A 166 -4.93 23.81 -5.67
N ALA A 167 -4.87 22.97 -4.65
CA ALA A 167 -5.73 21.79 -4.57
C ALA A 167 -7.16 22.19 -4.20
N ILE A 168 -8.14 21.55 -4.85
CA ILE A 168 -9.56 21.67 -4.52
C ILE A 168 -10.17 20.30 -4.25
N ASP A 169 -11.18 20.26 -3.37
CA ASP A 169 -11.95 19.06 -3.06
C ASP A 169 -11.04 17.83 -2.79
N GLU A 170 -11.26 16.70 -3.47
CA GLU A 170 -10.47 15.49 -3.24
C GLU A 170 -9.05 15.52 -3.83
N GLN A 171 -8.60 16.66 -4.39
CA GLN A 171 -7.19 16.88 -4.71
C GLN A 171 -6.37 17.21 -3.45
N VAL A 172 -7.04 17.68 -2.40
CA VAL A 172 -6.41 17.91 -1.10
C VAL A 172 -5.92 16.57 -0.55
N TYR A 173 -4.71 16.57 0.05
CA TYR A 173 -4.13 15.37 0.65
C TYR A 173 -5.14 14.70 1.59
N SER A 174 -5.42 13.42 1.37
CA SER A 174 -6.48 12.70 2.10
C SER A 174 -6.23 12.57 3.61
N GLY A 175 -4.99 12.78 4.05
CA GLY A 175 -4.61 12.83 5.46
C GLY A 175 -4.62 14.23 6.07
N ALA A 176 -5.09 15.25 5.33
CA ALA A 176 -5.23 16.61 5.83
C ALA A 176 -6.15 16.62 7.07
N PRO A 177 -5.71 17.25 8.18
CA PRO A 177 -6.60 17.51 9.31
C PRO A 177 -7.81 18.34 8.88
N GLN A 178 -8.95 18.13 9.55
CA GLN A 178 -10.22 18.82 9.25
C GLN A 178 -10.86 19.34 10.54
N GLY A 179 -11.81 20.27 10.39
CA GLY A 179 -12.54 20.87 11.51
C GLY A 179 -11.62 21.69 12.42
N SER A 180 -11.82 21.64 13.73
CA SER A 180 -11.05 22.45 14.71
C SER A 180 -9.55 22.13 14.78
N ASN A 181 -9.09 21.09 14.09
CA ASN A 181 -7.67 20.74 13.98
C ASN A 181 -7.15 20.98 12.56
N GLY A 182 -7.95 21.60 11.67
CA GLY A 182 -7.64 21.69 10.25
C GLY A 182 -6.36 22.49 9.96
N GLN A 183 -6.00 23.41 10.86
CA GLN A 183 -4.75 24.15 10.81
C GLN A 183 -3.89 23.88 12.06
N PRO A 184 -2.57 23.67 11.89
CA PRO A 184 -1.68 23.27 12.99
C PRO A 184 -1.70 24.22 14.18
N ASP A 185 -1.59 25.52 13.90
CA ASP A 185 -1.47 26.57 14.91
C ASP A 185 -2.52 27.68 14.68
N GLY A 186 -3.70 27.34 14.15
CA GLY A 186 -4.79 28.31 13.97
C GLY A 186 -5.33 28.87 15.30
N ASP A 187 -6.12 29.94 15.24
CA ASP A 187 -6.67 30.57 16.47
C ASP A 187 -7.72 29.66 17.13
N SER A 188 -7.37 29.03 18.24
CA SER A 188 -8.26 28.15 19.01
C SER A 188 -9.57 28.78 19.51
N ALA A 189 -9.71 30.11 19.47
CA ALA A 189 -10.91 30.81 19.91
C ALA A 189 -11.94 31.07 18.78
N THR A 190 -11.60 30.78 17.53
CA THR A 190 -12.46 31.00 16.37
C THR A 190 -12.28 29.91 15.32
N ASP A 191 -13.38 29.46 14.71
CA ASP A 191 -13.30 28.44 13.66
C ASP A 191 -13.08 29.02 12.25
N ASN A 192 -12.99 30.35 12.12
CA ASN A 192 -12.90 31.05 10.83
C ASN A 192 -11.69 30.64 9.98
N ASP A 193 -10.62 30.14 10.59
CA ASP A 193 -9.38 29.73 9.96
C ASP A 193 -9.12 28.23 10.04
N ASN A 194 -10.11 27.41 10.42
CA ASN A 194 -10.00 25.95 10.44
C ASN A 194 -9.77 25.30 9.06
N GLY A 195 -9.85 26.07 7.98
CA GLY A 195 -9.88 25.58 6.61
C GLY A 195 -11.26 25.09 6.19
N ASP A 196 -11.38 24.61 4.95
CA ASP A 196 -12.63 24.04 4.43
C ASP A 196 -12.88 22.59 4.89
N SER A 197 -13.93 21.96 4.32
CA SER A 197 -14.29 20.58 4.60
C SER A 197 -13.21 19.55 4.24
N PHE A 198 -12.21 19.93 3.45
CA PHE A 198 -11.09 19.09 3.06
C PHE A 198 -9.82 19.41 3.86
N GLY A 199 -9.80 20.51 4.63
CA GLY A 199 -8.66 20.97 5.42
C GLY A 199 -7.86 22.10 4.75
N GLN A 200 -8.30 22.59 3.58
CA GLN A 200 -7.61 23.65 2.85
C GLN A 200 -7.69 24.98 3.60
N ALA A 201 -6.55 25.60 3.90
CA ALA A 201 -6.52 26.93 4.50
C ALA A 201 -7.07 27.99 3.53
N ASN A 202 -8.23 28.58 3.87
CA ASN A 202 -8.83 29.68 3.12
C ASN A 202 -8.60 31.04 3.77
N TYR A 203 -8.40 31.07 5.08
CA TYR A 203 -8.17 32.28 5.84
C TYR A 203 -7.02 32.11 6.81
N ALA A 204 -6.31 33.20 7.08
CA ALA A 204 -5.40 33.33 8.20
C ALA A 204 -5.94 34.39 9.18
N ILE A 205 -5.76 34.15 10.47
CA ILE A 205 -6.03 35.13 11.52
C ILE A 205 -4.72 35.75 11.97
N VAL A 206 -4.72 37.07 12.12
CA VAL A 206 -3.57 37.79 12.68
C VAL A 206 -3.37 37.40 14.16
N PRO A 207 -2.23 36.80 14.52
CA PRO A 207 -1.95 36.37 15.88
C PRO A 207 -1.55 37.52 16.80
N MET A 208 -1.58 37.23 18.09
CA MET A 208 -1.01 38.12 19.11
C MET A 208 0.51 38.23 18.99
N ASP A 209 1.08 39.32 19.48
CA ASP A 209 2.53 39.54 19.47
C ASP A 209 3.31 38.40 20.15
N ASN A 210 4.38 37.93 19.50
CA ASN A 210 5.16 36.73 19.83
C ASN A 210 4.39 35.41 19.78
N GLU A 211 3.23 35.37 19.14
CA GLU A 211 2.63 34.13 18.65
C GLU A 211 2.88 34.01 17.15
N THR A 212 2.98 32.76 16.70
CA THR A 212 3.10 32.42 15.29
C THR A 212 1.96 31.47 14.97
N TYR A 213 1.11 31.82 14.00
CA TYR A 213 0.11 30.91 13.47
C TYR A 213 0.60 30.38 12.12
N THR A 214 0.53 29.06 11.97
CA THR A 214 0.98 28.33 10.79
C THR A 214 -0.23 27.74 10.09
N TYR A 215 -0.35 28.02 8.79
CA TYR A 215 -1.44 27.55 7.93
C TYR A 215 -0.90 26.64 6.83
N ASN A 216 -1.61 25.58 6.52
CA ASN A 216 -1.28 24.64 5.45
C ASN A 216 -2.19 24.88 4.24
N ILE A 217 -1.58 25.28 3.13
CA ILE A 217 -2.21 25.35 1.81
C ILE A 217 -1.84 24.06 1.08
N TYR A 218 -2.83 23.24 0.73
CA TYR A 218 -2.58 22.04 -0.04
C TYR A 218 -2.50 22.35 -1.53
N VAL A 219 -1.58 21.67 -2.20
CA VAL A 219 -1.25 21.86 -3.59
C VAL A 219 -1.06 20.52 -4.29
N TYR A 220 -1.17 20.52 -5.61
CA TYR A 220 -0.96 19.32 -6.42
C TYR A 220 -0.20 19.67 -7.71
N THR A 221 0.46 18.70 -8.32
CA THR A 221 1.28 18.88 -9.53
C THR A 221 0.48 18.66 -10.82
N ASP A 222 1.11 18.83 -11.98
CA ASP A 222 0.52 18.42 -13.25
C ASP A 222 0.39 16.89 -13.38
N ALA A 223 -0.67 16.45 -14.06
CA ALA A 223 -0.82 15.06 -14.48
C ALA A 223 0.06 14.76 -15.69
N ASN A 224 0.61 13.56 -15.76
CA ASN A 224 1.20 13.00 -16.97
C ASN A 224 0.09 12.27 -17.76
N PRO A 225 -0.41 12.84 -18.88
CA PRO A 225 -1.48 12.23 -19.65
C PRO A 225 -1.03 11.02 -20.48
N ASN A 226 0.27 10.69 -20.48
CA ASN A 226 0.86 9.63 -21.30
C ASN A 226 1.14 8.35 -20.50
N VAL A 227 0.54 8.20 -19.32
CA VAL A 227 0.63 6.98 -18.50
C VAL A 227 -0.49 6.02 -18.91
N THR A 228 -0.12 4.87 -19.44
CA THR A 228 -1.03 3.82 -19.88
C THR A 228 -0.60 2.46 -19.34
N TYR A 229 -1.48 1.47 -19.50
CA TYR A 229 -1.12 0.07 -19.34
C TYR A 229 -1.68 -0.76 -20.48
N THR A 230 -1.05 -1.90 -20.72
CA THR A 230 -1.46 -2.88 -21.72
C THR A 230 -1.49 -4.26 -21.10
N TYR A 231 -2.49 -5.06 -21.48
CA TYR A 231 -2.52 -6.46 -21.12
C TYR A 231 -1.71 -7.29 -22.11
N VAL A 232 -0.83 -8.14 -21.60
CA VAL A 232 0.11 -8.92 -22.42
C VAL A 232 0.08 -10.40 -22.02
N ASP A 233 0.07 -11.31 -22.99
CA ASP A 233 0.35 -12.72 -22.73
C ASP A 233 1.86 -12.91 -22.53
N PRO A 234 2.32 -13.30 -21.32
CA PRO A 234 3.75 -13.37 -21.01
C PRO A 234 4.49 -14.44 -21.82
N PHE A 235 3.78 -15.38 -22.46
CA PHE A 235 4.41 -16.51 -23.16
C PHE A 235 4.59 -16.25 -24.67
N THR A 236 3.71 -15.46 -25.26
CA THR A 236 3.78 -15.08 -26.68
C THR A 236 4.30 -13.66 -26.87
N GLY A 237 4.22 -12.83 -25.83
CA GLY A 237 4.50 -11.39 -25.91
C GLY A 237 3.41 -10.62 -26.67
N ALA A 238 2.29 -11.27 -27.01
CA ALA A 238 1.20 -10.63 -27.73
C ALA A 238 0.39 -9.73 -26.80
N GLU A 239 0.12 -8.51 -27.26
CA GLU A 239 -0.86 -7.62 -26.61
C GLU A 239 -2.26 -8.21 -26.76
N ILE A 240 -2.99 -8.25 -25.65
CA ILE A 240 -4.40 -8.64 -25.62
C ILE A 240 -5.22 -7.37 -25.85
N ALA A 241 -6.09 -7.40 -26.86
CA ALA A 241 -6.93 -6.27 -27.20
C ALA A 241 -7.83 -5.88 -26.01
N SER A 242 -7.51 -4.75 -25.42
CA SER A 242 -8.32 -4.02 -24.46
C SER A 242 -8.25 -2.55 -24.84
N ASP A 243 -9.28 -1.76 -24.52
CA ASP A 243 -9.16 -0.31 -24.64
C ASP A 243 -7.98 0.13 -23.75
N LYS A 244 -6.98 0.82 -24.33
CA LYS A 244 -5.89 1.40 -23.55
C LYS A 244 -6.50 2.46 -22.64
N ALA A 245 -6.63 2.16 -21.35
CA ALA A 245 -7.10 3.13 -20.39
C ALA A 245 -5.96 4.13 -20.11
N THR A 246 -6.22 5.40 -20.38
CA THR A 246 -5.31 6.48 -19.99
C THR A 246 -5.43 6.69 -18.49
N ILE A 247 -4.33 6.51 -17.76
CA ILE A 247 -4.27 6.78 -16.34
C ILE A 247 -4.02 8.28 -16.17
N GLY A 248 -4.95 9.00 -15.53
CA GLY A 248 -4.70 10.37 -15.10
C GLY A 248 -5.63 11.47 -15.61
N SER A 249 -6.67 11.19 -16.40
CA SER A 249 -7.72 12.19 -16.73
C SER A 249 -8.97 12.10 -15.85
N GLU A 250 -9.05 11.09 -15.00
CA GLU A 250 -10.31 10.66 -14.41
C GLU A 250 -10.16 10.37 -12.92
N GLN A 251 -10.94 11.09 -12.13
CA GLN A 251 -11.34 10.71 -10.77
C GLN A 251 -12.30 9.49 -10.82
N VAL A 252 -12.15 8.58 -11.79
CA VAL A 252 -13.02 7.41 -11.94
C VAL A 252 -12.57 6.35 -10.95
N GLY A 253 -13.22 6.37 -9.79
CA GLY A 253 -13.23 5.28 -8.81
C GLY A 253 -11.94 5.14 -7.99
N LYS A 254 -11.70 5.99 -6.99
CA LYS A 254 -10.64 5.82 -5.95
C LYS A 254 -9.20 5.54 -6.43
N LEU A 255 -8.92 5.54 -7.73
CA LEU A 255 -7.59 5.28 -8.27
C LEU A 255 -6.72 6.54 -8.16
N THR A 256 -5.45 6.32 -7.82
CA THR A 256 -4.46 7.40 -7.75
C THR A 256 -4.23 7.99 -9.15
N PRO A 257 -4.44 9.30 -9.36
CA PRO A 257 -4.20 9.92 -10.65
C PRO A 257 -2.70 10.07 -10.94
N ALA A 258 -2.32 10.14 -12.21
CA ALA A 258 -0.92 10.18 -12.66
C ALA A 258 -0.23 11.55 -12.50
N HIS A 259 -0.36 12.19 -11.33
CA HIS A 259 0.33 13.44 -11.01
C HIS A 259 1.79 13.21 -10.63
N ILE A 260 2.66 14.16 -10.94
CA ILE A 260 4.08 14.11 -10.53
C ILE A 260 4.18 13.90 -9.01
N GLY A 261 4.95 12.90 -8.60
CA GLY A 261 5.12 12.49 -7.19
C GLY A 261 4.16 11.37 -6.76
N ASN A 262 3.06 11.13 -7.47
CA ASN A 262 2.17 10.02 -7.18
C ASN A 262 2.79 8.68 -7.58
N THR A 263 2.37 7.63 -6.91
CA THR A 263 2.73 6.25 -7.26
C THR A 263 1.47 5.47 -7.62
N ILE A 264 1.43 4.96 -8.85
CA ILE A 264 0.38 4.06 -9.33
C ILE A 264 0.70 2.65 -8.81
N ASP A 265 -0.27 2.03 -8.14
CA ASP A 265 -0.16 0.64 -7.68
C ASP A 265 -0.85 -0.30 -8.68
N TRP A 266 -0.05 -1.03 -9.44
CA TRP A 266 -0.53 -1.97 -10.46
C TRP A 266 -1.03 -3.28 -9.87
N THR A 267 -0.85 -3.50 -8.57
CA THR A 267 -1.40 -4.67 -7.86
C THR A 267 -2.85 -4.48 -7.43
N ASP A 268 -3.41 -3.28 -7.60
CA ASP A 268 -4.80 -2.97 -7.27
C ASP A 268 -5.78 -3.92 -7.97
N ALA A 269 -6.88 -4.25 -7.29
CA ALA A 269 -7.91 -5.14 -7.81
C ALA A 269 -8.55 -4.62 -9.12
N PHE A 270 -8.54 -3.30 -9.33
CA PHE A 270 -8.97 -2.70 -10.58
C PHE A 270 -8.20 -3.27 -11.77
N TYR A 271 -6.87 -3.30 -11.72
CA TYR A 271 -6.02 -3.80 -12.80
C TYR A 271 -5.93 -5.32 -12.86
N THR A 272 -6.01 -5.98 -11.70
CA THR A 272 -5.75 -7.42 -11.56
C THR A 272 -7.01 -8.28 -11.56
N GLN A 273 -8.21 -7.68 -11.51
CA GLN A 273 -9.49 -8.40 -11.45
C GLN A 273 -10.60 -7.70 -12.22
N THR A 274 -10.84 -6.40 -11.96
CA THR A 274 -12.02 -5.69 -12.48
C THR A 274 -11.93 -5.40 -13.97
N ASN A 275 -10.78 -4.91 -14.45
CA ASN A 275 -10.64 -4.49 -15.84
C ASN A 275 -10.01 -5.55 -16.77
N ILE A 276 -9.82 -6.78 -16.26
CA ILE A 276 -9.25 -7.87 -17.06
C ILE A 276 -10.24 -8.25 -18.18
N PRO A 277 -9.76 -8.40 -19.44
CA PRO A 277 -10.58 -8.85 -20.56
C PRO A 277 -11.27 -10.19 -20.26
N THR A 278 -12.52 -10.31 -20.72
CA THR A 278 -13.31 -11.54 -20.53
C THR A 278 -12.59 -12.74 -21.14
N GLY A 279 -12.50 -13.84 -20.38
CA GLY A 279 -11.80 -15.07 -20.79
C GLY A 279 -10.34 -15.15 -20.32
N TYR A 280 -9.79 -14.05 -19.79
CA TYR A 280 -8.44 -13.99 -19.27
C TYR A 280 -8.41 -13.88 -17.74
N THR A 281 -7.25 -14.16 -17.14
CA THR A 281 -7.00 -13.95 -15.71
C THR A 281 -5.58 -13.46 -15.46
N TYR A 282 -5.36 -12.77 -14.35
CA TYR A 282 -4.04 -12.28 -13.92
C TYR A 282 -3.09 -13.46 -13.68
N VAL A 283 -1.85 -13.36 -14.17
CA VAL A 283 -0.86 -14.44 -14.04
C VAL A 283 -0.21 -14.39 -12.65
N PRO A 284 -0.35 -15.44 -11.81
CA PRO A 284 0.39 -15.56 -10.56
C PRO A 284 1.91 -15.65 -10.81
N SER A 285 2.73 -15.09 -9.92
CA SER A 285 4.19 -15.03 -10.11
C SER A 285 4.87 -16.39 -10.33
N ASN A 286 4.32 -17.48 -9.78
CA ASN A 286 4.85 -18.83 -9.96
C ASN A 286 4.54 -19.44 -11.35
N LEU A 287 3.68 -18.80 -12.13
CA LEU A 287 3.33 -19.22 -13.50
C LEU A 287 3.95 -18.31 -14.57
N LEU A 288 4.63 -17.22 -14.18
CA LEU A 288 5.35 -16.38 -15.13
C LEU A 288 6.61 -17.08 -15.65
N PRO A 289 6.96 -16.92 -16.94
CA PRO A 289 8.30 -17.23 -17.43
C PRO A 289 9.38 -16.53 -16.59
N SER A 290 10.53 -17.18 -16.41
CA SER A 290 11.64 -16.64 -15.59
C SER A 290 12.21 -15.31 -16.08
N THR A 291 11.88 -14.90 -17.31
CA THR A 291 12.33 -13.65 -17.95
C THR A 291 11.38 -12.48 -17.74
N VAL A 292 10.21 -12.68 -17.13
CA VAL A 292 9.21 -11.64 -16.92
C VAL A 292 8.72 -11.63 -15.48
N THR A 293 8.35 -10.45 -14.99
CA THR A 293 7.81 -10.22 -13.66
C THR A 293 6.61 -9.30 -13.74
N GLN A 294 5.58 -9.53 -12.93
CA GLN A 294 4.46 -8.61 -12.85
C GLN A 294 4.92 -7.21 -12.41
N PRO A 295 4.35 -6.14 -12.99
CA PRO A 295 4.58 -4.80 -12.50
C PRO A 295 3.96 -4.65 -11.11
N THR A 296 4.60 -3.86 -10.26
CA THR A 296 4.10 -3.59 -8.91
C THR A 296 3.71 -2.13 -8.78
N LYS A 297 4.66 -1.21 -8.94
CA LYS A 297 4.44 0.22 -8.77
C LYS A 297 5.19 1.03 -9.81
N THR A 298 4.61 2.17 -10.17
CA THR A 298 5.27 3.20 -10.98
C THR A 298 5.11 4.55 -10.31
N THR A 299 6.22 5.20 -9.99
CA THR A 299 6.22 6.60 -9.52
C THR A 299 6.28 7.53 -10.73
N ILE A 300 5.41 8.53 -10.76
CA ILE A 300 5.37 9.53 -11.83
C ILE A 300 6.40 10.61 -11.50
N THR A 301 7.40 10.77 -12.35
CA THR A 301 8.52 11.70 -12.13
C THR A 301 8.39 13.01 -12.91
N ASP A 302 7.60 13.02 -13.97
CA ASP A 302 7.39 14.20 -14.82
C ASP A 302 6.06 14.09 -15.59
N ALA A 303 5.61 15.20 -16.17
CA ALA A 303 4.31 15.33 -16.85
C ALA A 303 4.33 14.94 -18.35
N THR A 304 5.44 14.44 -18.88
CA THR A 304 5.64 14.32 -20.34
C THR A 304 6.07 12.92 -20.81
N THR A 305 6.89 12.21 -20.03
CA THR A 305 7.47 10.92 -20.38
C THR A 305 6.38 9.89 -20.57
N PRO A 306 6.25 9.28 -21.76
CA PRO A 306 5.31 8.19 -21.97
C PRO A 306 5.70 6.97 -21.12
N ILE A 307 4.71 6.39 -20.45
CA ILE A 307 4.89 5.18 -19.65
C ILE A 307 3.80 4.20 -20.07
N ASP A 308 4.18 3.04 -20.60
CA ASP A 308 3.26 1.94 -20.88
C ASP A 308 3.66 0.72 -20.04
N VAL A 309 2.78 0.31 -19.12
CA VAL A 309 3.06 -0.78 -18.19
C VAL A 309 2.43 -2.08 -18.68
N PRO A 310 3.22 -3.15 -18.95
CA PRO A 310 2.68 -4.43 -19.35
C PRO A 310 2.18 -5.22 -18.13
N ILE A 311 0.88 -5.49 -18.07
CA ILE A 311 0.25 -6.33 -17.05
C ILE A 311 0.00 -7.72 -17.65
N TYR A 312 0.58 -8.74 -17.03
CA TYR A 312 0.57 -10.08 -17.61
C TYR A 312 -0.70 -10.84 -17.24
N ILE A 313 -1.46 -11.23 -18.26
CA ILE A 313 -2.68 -12.03 -18.15
C ILE A 313 -2.59 -13.26 -19.04
N TYR A 314 -3.42 -14.27 -18.80
CA TYR A 314 -3.45 -15.46 -19.64
C TYR A 314 -4.87 -15.98 -19.87
N ASP A 315 -5.08 -16.59 -21.04
CA ASP A 315 -6.31 -17.28 -21.38
C ASP A 315 -6.35 -18.67 -20.71
N LEU A 316 -7.41 -18.93 -19.94
CA LEU A 316 -7.65 -20.22 -19.28
C LEU A 316 -8.04 -21.33 -20.27
N SER A 317 -8.43 -20.97 -21.50
CA SER A 317 -8.88 -21.90 -22.54
C SER A 317 -7.75 -22.59 -23.30
N TYR A 318 -6.48 -22.16 -23.12
CA TYR A 318 -5.33 -22.75 -23.81
C TYR A 318 -5.01 -24.17 -23.29
N LYS A 319 -5.65 -25.16 -23.92
CA LYS A 319 -5.36 -26.59 -23.75
C LYS A 319 -4.12 -26.95 -24.56
N GLY A 320 -2.94 -26.85 -23.95
CA GLY A 320 -1.69 -27.36 -24.54
C GLY A 320 -1.77 -28.84 -24.95
N ALA A 321 -0.78 -29.31 -25.70
CA ALA A 321 -0.61 -30.73 -26.02
C ALA A 321 0.31 -31.40 -24.98
N VAL A 322 0.08 -32.69 -24.72
CA VAL A 322 1.02 -33.55 -23.99
C VAL A 322 1.62 -34.56 -24.94
N ALA A 323 2.94 -34.63 -24.94
CA ALA A 323 3.70 -35.58 -25.73
C ALA A 323 4.63 -36.40 -24.82
N LEU A 324 4.64 -37.71 -25.04
CA LEU A 324 5.64 -38.62 -24.48
C LEU A 324 6.90 -38.50 -25.34
N SER A 325 8.00 -37.99 -24.78
CA SER A 325 9.26 -37.89 -25.52
C SER A 325 10.03 -39.21 -25.57
N SER A 326 9.74 -40.13 -24.64
CA SER A 326 10.33 -41.48 -24.59
C SER A 326 9.46 -42.44 -23.77
N VAL A 327 9.62 -43.74 -24.01
CA VAL A 327 9.03 -44.82 -23.20
C VAL A 327 10.13 -45.40 -22.29
N PRO A 328 9.88 -45.64 -20.99
CA PRO A 328 10.87 -46.23 -20.09
C PRO A 328 11.25 -47.67 -20.49
N ASP A 329 12.53 -48.01 -20.38
CA ASP A 329 13.00 -49.38 -20.56
C ASP A 329 12.51 -50.28 -19.42
N ILE A 330 12.02 -51.47 -19.76
CA ILE A 330 11.62 -52.51 -18.81
C ILE A 330 12.88 -53.27 -18.39
N ASN A 331 13.18 -53.29 -17.08
CA ASN A 331 14.36 -53.96 -16.53
C ASN A 331 13.99 -54.79 -15.29
N PHE A 332 14.44 -56.05 -15.24
CA PHE A 332 14.18 -56.94 -14.11
C PHE A 332 15.23 -56.83 -12.99
N GLY A 333 16.14 -55.85 -13.08
CA GLY A 333 17.22 -55.56 -12.13
C GLY A 333 18.45 -56.47 -12.29
N SER A 334 19.51 -56.17 -11.54
CA SER A 334 20.66 -57.06 -11.33
C SER A 334 20.35 -57.99 -10.16
N GLN A 335 20.27 -59.31 -10.38
CA GLN A 335 19.95 -60.27 -9.33
C GLN A 335 21.20 -61.01 -8.87
N LEU A 336 21.43 -61.05 -7.54
CA LEU A 336 22.49 -61.85 -6.94
C LEU A 336 21.98 -63.30 -6.78
N ILE A 337 22.50 -64.20 -7.59
CA ILE A 337 22.05 -65.60 -7.59
C ILE A 337 22.73 -66.35 -6.44
N SER A 338 21.93 -66.92 -5.53
CA SER A 338 22.41 -67.75 -4.40
C SER A 338 21.54 -68.99 -4.23
N PRO A 339 22.05 -70.09 -3.61
CA PRO A 339 21.27 -71.30 -3.38
C PRO A 339 19.96 -71.11 -2.60
N LYS A 340 19.85 -70.04 -1.79
CA LYS A 340 18.66 -69.72 -0.98
C LYS A 340 17.56 -68.95 -1.75
N SER A 341 17.85 -68.47 -2.95
CA SER A 341 16.95 -67.60 -3.74
C SER A 341 16.17 -68.36 -4.84
N ARG A 342 16.38 -69.67 -4.95
CA ARG A 342 15.91 -70.51 -6.07
C ARG A 342 14.37 -70.57 -6.15
N GLY A 343 13.83 -70.32 -7.35
CA GLY A 343 12.39 -70.48 -7.65
C GLY A 343 11.48 -69.28 -7.36
N LYS A 344 12.01 -68.11 -7.00
CA LYS A 344 11.21 -66.89 -6.79
C LYS A 344 10.91 -66.16 -8.10
N MET A 345 9.70 -65.62 -8.21
CA MET A 345 9.30 -64.71 -9.29
C MET A 345 9.69 -63.27 -8.95
N TYR A 346 10.08 -62.49 -9.96
CA TYR A 346 10.48 -61.09 -9.82
C TYR A 346 9.60 -60.20 -10.71
N ALA A 347 9.11 -59.09 -10.16
CA ALA A 347 8.38 -58.07 -10.90
C ALA A 347 9.35 -57.15 -11.65
N ALA A 348 8.93 -56.62 -12.80
CA ALA A 348 9.72 -55.65 -13.55
C ALA A 348 9.84 -54.31 -12.82
N ALA A 349 10.99 -53.67 -12.92
CA ALA A 349 11.23 -52.28 -12.52
C ALA A 349 11.53 -51.43 -13.76
N PHE A 350 11.24 -50.14 -13.69
CA PHE A 350 11.55 -49.19 -14.77
C PHE A 350 12.91 -48.54 -14.47
N THR A 351 13.87 -48.62 -15.39
CA THR A 351 15.24 -48.11 -15.13
C THR A 351 15.49 -46.65 -15.47
N ASN A 352 14.60 -46.03 -16.25
CA ASN A 352 14.72 -44.62 -16.63
C ASN A 352 13.50 -43.84 -16.14
N GLU A 353 13.70 -42.58 -15.75
CA GLU A 353 12.59 -41.69 -15.40
C GLU A 353 11.74 -41.37 -16.64
N LEU A 354 10.43 -41.32 -16.44
CA LEU A 354 9.50 -40.87 -17.46
C LEU A 354 9.71 -39.38 -17.71
N VAL A 355 10.02 -39.01 -18.94
CA VAL A 355 10.08 -37.62 -19.37
C VAL A 355 8.79 -37.31 -20.14
N VAL A 356 7.91 -36.53 -19.50
CA VAL A 356 6.69 -35.98 -20.13
C VAL A 356 6.93 -34.50 -20.37
N ASN A 357 6.87 -34.10 -21.64
CA ASN A 357 6.85 -32.69 -22.00
C ASN A 357 5.38 -32.24 -21.97
N ASP A 358 4.99 -31.60 -20.87
CA ASP A 358 3.64 -31.07 -20.67
C ASP A 358 3.60 -29.56 -20.88
N TYR A 359 2.89 -29.14 -21.92
CA TYR A 359 2.67 -27.73 -22.24
C TYR A 359 1.27 -27.25 -21.81
N ARG A 360 0.52 -28.05 -21.04
CA ARG A 360 -0.79 -27.70 -20.47
C ARG A 360 -0.62 -27.00 -19.13
N ARG A 361 -1.39 -25.94 -18.91
CA ARG A 361 -1.22 -25.04 -17.76
C ARG A 361 -1.98 -25.45 -16.49
N ALA A 362 -2.58 -26.64 -16.43
CA ALA A 362 -3.33 -27.09 -15.26
C ALA A 362 -3.43 -28.62 -15.14
N THR A 363 -2.50 -29.25 -14.42
CA THR A 363 -2.81 -30.45 -13.63
C THR A 363 -2.14 -30.30 -12.27
N LYS A 364 -2.95 -29.97 -11.26
CA LYS A 364 -2.56 -29.76 -9.86
C LYS A 364 -1.94 -31.03 -9.21
N ASP A 365 -2.16 -32.19 -9.83
CA ASP A 365 -1.91 -33.50 -9.23
C ASP A 365 -0.85 -34.34 -9.97
N GLY A 366 -0.19 -33.81 -11.01
CA GLY A 366 0.82 -34.56 -11.78
C GLY A 366 0.25 -35.59 -12.77
N TRP A 367 1.13 -36.42 -13.33
CA TRP A 367 0.82 -37.45 -14.33
C TRP A 367 1.15 -38.86 -13.83
N ASN A 368 0.28 -39.82 -14.11
CA ASN A 368 0.48 -41.24 -13.84
C ASN A 368 0.58 -42.02 -15.16
N LEU A 369 1.58 -42.89 -15.28
CA LEU A 369 1.77 -43.77 -16.43
C LEU A 369 1.57 -45.23 -16.01
N THR A 370 0.61 -45.89 -16.62
CA THR A 370 0.36 -47.33 -16.43
C THR A 370 0.72 -48.09 -17.71
N VAL A 371 1.26 -49.30 -17.56
CA VAL A 371 1.52 -50.22 -18.67
C VAL A 371 0.62 -51.44 -18.52
N GLN A 372 -0.11 -51.79 -19.56
CA GLN A 372 -0.96 -52.98 -19.61
C GLN A 372 -0.67 -53.79 -20.87
N GLN A 373 -0.71 -55.11 -20.75
CA GLN A 373 -0.72 -55.98 -21.91
C GLN A 373 -2.10 -55.88 -22.59
N SER A 374 -2.16 -55.09 -23.65
CA SER A 374 -3.40 -54.81 -24.38
C SER A 374 -3.80 -55.91 -25.37
N GLN A 375 -2.83 -56.71 -25.81
CA GLN A 375 -3.09 -57.92 -26.60
C GLN A 375 -2.40 -59.12 -25.95
N PRO A 376 -3.05 -60.29 -25.94
CA PRO A 376 -2.45 -61.51 -25.43
C PRO A 376 -1.22 -61.91 -26.26
N LEU A 377 -0.26 -62.54 -25.58
CA LEU A 377 0.93 -63.06 -26.24
C LEU A 377 0.49 -64.18 -27.19
N THR A 378 0.71 -63.98 -28.48
CA THR A 378 0.19 -64.86 -29.54
C THR A 378 1.35 -65.47 -30.31
N SER A 379 1.32 -66.79 -30.50
CA SER A 379 2.32 -67.48 -31.33
C SER A 379 2.25 -67.02 -32.77
N THR A 380 3.37 -67.08 -33.50
CA THR A 380 3.44 -66.67 -34.91
C THR A 380 2.48 -67.47 -35.82
N ASP A 381 2.13 -68.71 -35.44
CA ASP A 381 1.13 -69.55 -36.11
C ASP A 381 -0.33 -69.28 -35.67
N LYS A 382 -0.53 -68.33 -34.75
CA LYS A 382 -1.81 -67.87 -34.16
C LYS A 382 -2.63 -68.93 -33.40
N LYS A 383 -2.01 -70.06 -33.02
CA LYS A 383 -2.72 -71.16 -32.34
C LYS A 383 -2.68 -71.09 -30.81
N THR A 384 -1.71 -70.39 -30.24
CA THR A 384 -1.55 -70.23 -28.79
C THR A 384 -1.72 -68.77 -28.40
N VAL A 385 -2.63 -68.50 -27.46
CA VAL A 385 -3.00 -67.14 -27.02
C VAL A 385 -2.97 -67.09 -25.49
N LEU A 386 -2.15 -66.21 -24.92
CA LEU A 386 -1.89 -66.16 -23.48
C LEU A 386 -2.20 -64.79 -22.90
N LYS A 387 -2.94 -64.77 -21.79
CA LYS A 387 -3.31 -63.54 -21.05
C LYS A 387 -2.55 -63.52 -19.71
N ASP A 388 -2.02 -62.35 -19.35
CA ASP A 388 -1.41 -62.03 -18.05
C ASP A 388 -0.10 -62.78 -17.68
N THR A 389 0.89 -62.81 -18.58
CA THR A 389 2.07 -63.70 -18.42
C THR A 389 3.42 -62.99 -18.60
N LEU A 390 4.04 -62.51 -17.51
CA LEU A 390 5.46 -62.08 -17.54
C LEU A 390 6.14 -62.41 -16.20
N PHE A 391 6.84 -63.55 -16.11
CA PHE A 391 7.56 -64.01 -14.91
C PHE A 391 8.90 -64.73 -15.27
N PHE A 392 9.86 -64.74 -14.34
CA PHE A 392 11.24 -65.31 -14.48
C PHE A 392 11.46 -66.55 -13.59
N ARG A 393 12.20 -67.60 -14.04
CA ARG A 393 12.62 -68.77 -13.21
C ARG A 393 13.84 -69.55 -13.77
N GLU A 394 14.75 -70.03 -12.91
CA GLU A 394 16.02 -70.75 -13.24
C GLU A 394 15.89 -72.31 -13.22
N LYS A 395 16.74 -73.04 -13.97
CA LYS A 395 16.85 -74.52 -14.02
C LYS A 395 18.31 -74.99 -13.87
N ASP A 396 18.56 -76.04 -13.08
CA ASP A 396 19.86 -76.73 -13.09
C ASP A 396 19.70 -78.26 -12.92
N GLY A 397 20.15 -79.01 -13.92
CA GLY A 397 20.48 -80.46 -13.93
C GLY A 397 19.45 -81.54 -13.52
N GLY A 398 18.36 -81.21 -12.82
CA GLY A 398 17.35 -82.15 -12.33
C GLY A 398 15.93 -81.90 -12.86
N VAL A 399 15.04 -82.88 -12.69
CA VAL A 399 13.61 -82.75 -13.06
C VAL A 399 12.94 -81.71 -12.15
N LEU A 400 12.34 -80.69 -12.76
CA LEU A 400 11.62 -79.61 -12.09
C LEU A 400 10.33 -80.13 -11.42
N ALA A 401 10.03 -79.67 -10.20
CA ALA A 401 8.71 -79.88 -9.60
C ALA A 401 7.65 -79.02 -10.33
N SER A 402 6.49 -79.62 -10.61
CA SER A 402 5.32 -78.97 -11.23
C SER A 402 4.91 -77.73 -10.46
N LEU A 403 4.60 -76.65 -11.16
CA LEU A 403 3.84 -75.53 -10.60
C LEU A 403 2.38 -75.98 -10.50
N GLU A 404 1.70 -75.69 -9.39
CA GLU A 404 0.39 -76.29 -9.06
C GLU A 404 -0.79 -75.78 -9.93
N SER A 405 -0.60 -74.74 -10.74
CA SER A 405 -1.67 -74.22 -11.60
C SER A 405 -1.38 -74.55 -13.06
N GLY A 406 -2.14 -75.46 -13.66
CA GLY A 406 -2.08 -75.85 -15.08
C GLY A 406 -2.44 -74.75 -16.09
N ALA A 407 -2.07 -73.50 -15.83
CA ALA A 407 -2.13 -72.40 -16.78
C ALA A 407 -0.79 -72.30 -17.53
N PRO A 408 -0.81 -72.01 -18.84
CA PRO A 408 0.41 -71.77 -19.60
C PRO A 408 1.12 -70.50 -19.08
N GLN A 409 2.36 -70.67 -18.60
CA GLN A 409 3.20 -69.58 -18.10
C GLN A 409 4.44 -69.43 -18.99
N LEU A 410 4.82 -68.18 -19.26
CA LEU A 410 6.09 -67.86 -19.92
C LEU A 410 7.21 -67.87 -18.87
N VAL A 411 8.24 -68.69 -19.09
CA VAL A 411 9.38 -68.78 -18.18
C VAL A 411 10.66 -68.43 -18.95
N TYR A 412 11.35 -67.37 -18.53
CA TYR A 412 12.72 -67.10 -18.97
C TYR A 412 13.67 -68.06 -18.25
N GLU A 413 14.18 -69.07 -18.96
CA GLU A 413 15.18 -70.01 -18.41
C GLU A 413 16.60 -69.54 -18.76
N HIS A 414 17.42 -69.28 -17.74
CA HIS A 414 18.85 -69.01 -17.88
C HIS A 414 19.67 -70.19 -17.34
N GLN A 415 20.64 -70.67 -18.12
CA GLN A 415 21.54 -71.73 -17.71
C GLN A 415 22.72 -71.13 -16.92
N SER A 416 22.59 -71.17 -15.61
CA SER A 416 23.50 -70.55 -14.64
C SER A 416 24.79 -71.33 -14.47
N GLN A 417 25.93 -70.65 -14.30
CA GLN A 417 27.20 -71.30 -13.94
C GLN A 417 27.36 -71.43 -12.41
N SER A 418 26.37 -70.99 -11.62
CA SER A 418 26.43 -70.96 -10.15
C SER A 418 26.58 -72.34 -9.49
N GLY A 419 26.21 -73.43 -10.17
CA GLY A 419 26.45 -74.81 -9.73
C GLY A 419 27.95 -75.15 -9.53
N LYS A 420 28.86 -74.29 -10.00
CA LYS A 420 30.32 -74.38 -9.81
C LYS A 420 30.89 -73.42 -8.76
N GLY A 421 30.05 -72.69 -8.01
CA GLY A 421 30.48 -71.85 -6.88
C GLY A 421 30.92 -70.42 -7.24
N MET A 422 30.56 -69.91 -8.42
CA MET A 422 30.83 -68.53 -8.83
C MET A 422 29.60 -67.63 -8.69
N LEU A 423 29.83 -66.37 -8.30
CA LEU A 423 28.85 -65.28 -8.31
C LEU A 423 28.70 -64.74 -9.73
N GLU A 424 27.47 -64.72 -10.23
CA GLU A 424 27.16 -64.30 -11.60
C GLU A 424 26.10 -63.19 -11.58
N THR A 425 26.32 -62.14 -12.39
CA THR A 425 25.35 -61.05 -12.59
C THR A 425 24.71 -61.22 -13.95
N VAL A 426 23.44 -61.63 -13.99
CA VAL A 426 22.68 -61.80 -15.23
C VAL A 426 21.93 -60.50 -15.54
N LYS A 427 22.21 -59.92 -16.71
CA LYS A 427 21.46 -58.78 -17.25
C LYS A 427 20.66 -59.25 -18.47
N PRO A 428 19.32 -59.15 -18.48
CA PRO A 428 18.59 -59.11 -19.75
C PRO A 428 19.03 -57.83 -20.45
N THR A 429 19.84 -57.94 -21.50
CA THR A 429 20.24 -56.74 -22.25
C THR A 429 19.05 -56.22 -23.05
N SER A 430 19.08 -54.92 -23.40
CA SER A 430 18.07 -54.19 -24.16
C SER A 430 17.75 -54.76 -25.57
N ASN A 431 18.24 -55.95 -25.91
CA ASN A 431 18.05 -56.68 -27.17
C ASN A 431 17.41 -58.05 -26.96
N TRP A 432 16.62 -58.27 -25.90
CA TRP A 432 15.88 -59.53 -25.64
C TRP A 432 14.92 -59.95 -26.76
N TYR A 433 14.58 -59.04 -27.68
CA TYR A 433 13.82 -59.30 -28.90
C TYR A 433 14.67 -59.85 -30.07
N LYS A 434 15.99 -60.01 -29.89
CA LYS A 434 16.89 -60.64 -30.87
C LYS A 434 17.34 -61.99 -30.35
N ALA A 435 17.22 -63.02 -31.18
CA ALA A 435 17.78 -64.34 -30.89
C ALA A 435 19.30 -64.22 -30.71
N VAL A 436 19.78 -64.35 -29.47
CA VAL A 436 21.21 -64.51 -29.16
C VAL A 436 21.36 -65.89 -28.53
N ASP A 437 22.36 -66.64 -29.00
CA ASP A 437 22.57 -68.05 -28.65
C ASP A 437 22.44 -68.31 -27.14
N GLY A 438 21.44 -69.11 -26.80
CA GLY A 438 21.23 -69.66 -25.45
C GLY A 438 19.99 -69.18 -24.69
N ALA A 439 19.19 -68.25 -25.22
CA ALA A 439 17.93 -67.83 -24.59
C ALA A 439 16.71 -68.24 -25.45
N GLY A 440 15.83 -69.07 -24.89
CA GLY A 440 14.59 -69.51 -25.53
C GLY A 440 13.39 -69.30 -24.60
N PHE A 441 12.26 -68.87 -25.16
CA PHE A 441 10.98 -68.85 -24.45
C PHE A 441 10.28 -70.19 -24.66
N TYR A 442 9.93 -70.86 -23.57
CA TYR A 442 9.25 -72.15 -23.64
C TYR A 442 7.85 -72.04 -23.05
N LEU A 443 6.90 -72.66 -23.74
CA LEU A 443 5.55 -72.85 -23.24
C LEU A 443 5.31 -74.31 -22.89
N GLN A 444 4.80 -74.55 -21.69
CA GLN A 444 4.33 -75.87 -21.30
C GLN A 444 2.86 -76.01 -21.73
N ASP A 445 2.64 -76.77 -22.80
CA ASP A 445 1.32 -77.11 -23.34
C ASP A 445 1.13 -78.63 -23.22
N ASN A 446 0.13 -79.06 -22.43
CA ASN A 446 -0.12 -80.47 -22.13
C ASN A 446 1.14 -81.26 -21.69
N GLY A 447 1.98 -80.64 -20.86
CA GLY A 447 3.18 -81.26 -20.29
C GLY A 447 4.38 -81.34 -21.24
N LYS A 448 4.32 -80.79 -22.46
CA LYS A 448 5.46 -80.69 -23.39
C LYS A 448 5.88 -79.23 -23.58
N LEU A 449 7.19 -79.00 -23.62
CA LEU A 449 7.77 -77.69 -23.91
C LEU A 449 7.72 -77.44 -25.43
N LYS A 450 7.17 -76.31 -25.86
CA LYS A 450 7.21 -75.83 -27.25
C LYS A 450 8.07 -74.58 -27.37
N GLU A 451 9.04 -74.64 -28.28
CA GLU A 451 9.85 -73.51 -28.75
C GLU A 451 9.10 -72.75 -29.85
N GLY A 452 9.23 -71.43 -29.90
CA GLY A 452 8.69 -70.61 -30.99
C GLY A 452 8.83 -69.10 -30.76
N ASP A 453 8.55 -68.32 -31.81
CA ASP A 453 8.48 -66.86 -31.77
C ASP A 453 7.05 -66.40 -31.38
N TYR A 454 6.97 -65.44 -30.46
CA TYR A 454 5.71 -64.92 -29.92
C TYR A 454 5.68 -63.39 -29.95
N GLU A 455 4.51 -62.82 -30.24
CA GLU A 455 4.31 -61.37 -30.30
C GLU A 455 3.21 -60.92 -29.31
N THR A 456 3.33 -59.71 -28.79
CA THR A 456 2.34 -59.09 -27.89
C THR A 456 2.33 -57.58 -28.05
N VAL A 457 1.26 -56.92 -27.60
CA VAL A 457 1.15 -55.46 -27.61
C VAL A 457 1.01 -54.94 -26.18
N LEU A 458 1.97 -54.11 -25.75
CA LEU A 458 1.89 -53.34 -24.53
C LEU A 458 1.28 -51.97 -24.86
N THR A 459 0.29 -51.53 -24.08
CA THR A 459 -0.28 -50.19 -24.16
C THR A 459 0.11 -49.40 -22.93
N TRP A 460 0.66 -48.20 -23.17
CA TRP A 460 0.96 -47.22 -22.15
C TRP A 460 -0.17 -46.21 -22.07
N THR A 461 -0.72 -46.02 -20.88
CA THR A 461 -1.80 -45.06 -20.64
C THR A 461 -1.32 -43.97 -19.68
N LEU A 462 -1.36 -42.73 -20.14
CA LEU A 462 -1.04 -41.54 -19.34
C LEU A 462 -2.35 -40.91 -18.82
N THR A 463 -2.51 -40.84 -17.51
CA THR A 463 -3.69 -40.26 -16.84
C THR A 463 -3.30 -39.11 -15.92
N ALA A 464 -4.20 -38.14 -15.75
CA ALA A 464 -4.04 -37.09 -14.75
C ALA A 464 -4.37 -37.64 -13.36
N GLY A 465 -3.53 -37.37 -12.36
CA GLY A 465 -3.76 -37.79 -10.97
C GLY A 465 -2.48 -37.94 -10.14
N PRO A 466 -2.59 -38.04 -8.80
CA PRO A 466 -1.45 -38.07 -7.89
C PRO A 466 -0.46 -39.19 -8.22
N LYS A 467 0.84 -38.89 -8.05
CA LYS A 467 1.94 -39.86 -8.12
C LYS A 467 1.67 -40.97 -7.09
N ILE A 468 1.49 -42.22 -7.53
CA ILE A 468 1.31 -43.38 -6.65
C ILE A 468 2.67 -43.92 -6.23
#